data_AF-A0A6J2WRJ3-F1
#
_entry.id   AF-A0A6J2WRJ3-F1
#
_cell.length_a   1.000
_cell.length_b   1.000
_cell.length_c   1.000
_cell.angle_alpha   90.00
_cell.angle_beta   90.00
_cell.angle_gamma   90.00
#
_symmetry.space_group_name_H-M   'P 1'
#
loop_
_entity.id
_entity.type
_entity.pdbx_description
1 polymer ?
#
loop_
_entity_poly.entity_id
_entity_poly.type
_entity_poly.pdbx_seq_one_letter_code
_entity_poly.pdbx_strand_id
1 'polypeptide(L)'
;MGLATLFLFFALFFGSEVKSAAGYYAVLSVTNGQSWGSWGSQAFCPTGFYATGFSLKVEHGQGGGDDTALNGIRLHCSRPGNNYWRDVESTSGPWGEWTQTQFCPSGSLKSFDLRVERKLGDGDDTAANNIKFKCSGGAMLVGYGMSWGDWGGWSTECFVGRICGIQTKVEQPQGRGDDTALNDVRFFCCS
;
A
#
# COMPACT_ATOMS: atom_id res chain seq x y z
N MET A 1 -51.15 -40.83 29.17
CA MET A 1 -50.03 -40.01 29.68
C MET A 1 -48.75 -40.60 29.10
N GLY A 2 -47.92 -40.02 28.25
CA GLY A 2 -47.94 -38.80 27.44
C GLY A 2 -46.96 -39.02 26.28
N LEU A 3 -47.23 -38.42 25.12
CA LEU A 3 -46.38 -38.46 23.93
C LEU A 3 -45.27 -37.42 24.08
N ALA A 4 -44.00 -37.83 24.02
CA ALA A 4 -42.87 -36.91 23.98
C ALA A 4 -42.42 -36.74 22.52
N THR A 5 -42.81 -35.62 21.92
CA THR A 5 -42.43 -35.22 20.56
C THR A 5 -41.02 -34.61 20.61
N LEU A 6 -40.04 -35.27 19.99
CA LEU A 6 -38.66 -34.78 19.90
C LEU A 6 -38.56 -33.74 18.77
N PHE A 7 -38.45 -32.46 19.13
CA PHE A 7 -38.19 -31.37 18.18
C PHE A 7 -36.69 -31.27 17.89
N LEU A 8 -36.28 -31.69 16.68
CA LEU A 8 -34.95 -31.40 16.14
C LEU A 8 -34.91 -29.94 15.66
N PHE A 9 -34.30 -29.07 16.46
CA PHE A 9 -33.95 -27.72 16.02
C PHE A 9 -32.68 -27.79 15.15
N PHE A 10 -32.85 -27.84 13.83
CA PHE A 10 -31.77 -27.47 12.92
C PHE A 10 -31.59 -25.95 12.97
N ALA A 11 -30.65 -25.48 13.78
CA ALA A 11 -30.17 -24.11 13.70
C ALA A 11 -29.37 -23.97 12.39
N LEU A 12 -30.00 -23.45 11.36
CA LEU A 12 -29.30 -22.93 10.19
C LEU A 12 -28.51 -21.71 10.64
N PHE A 13 -27.24 -21.91 11.01
CA PHE A 13 -26.28 -20.83 11.14
C PHE A 13 -26.03 -20.27 9.73
N PHE A 14 -26.88 -19.33 9.29
CA PHE A 14 -26.49 -18.39 8.26
C PHE A 14 -25.46 -17.45 8.89
N GLY A 15 -24.20 -17.88 8.90
CA GLY A 15 -23.08 -16.98 9.09
C GLY A 15 -23.18 -15.92 8.01
N SER A 16 -23.63 -14.73 8.39
CA SER A 16 -23.52 -13.56 7.52
C SER A 16 -22.03 -13.27 7.47
N GLU A 17 -21.36 -13.74 6.41
CA GLU A 17 -20.07 -13.17 6.05
C GLU A 17 -20.33 -11.70 5.79
N VAL A 18 -20.01 -10.87 6.79
CA VAL A 18 -19.93 -9.43 6.60
C VAL A 18 -18.72 -9.22 5.67
N LYS A 19 -18.94 -9.38 4.37
CA LYS A 19 -18.01 -8.87 3.37
C LYS A 19 -17.90 -7.38 3.67
N SER A 20 -16.72 -6.95 4.11
CA SER A 20 -16.36 -5.54 4.14
C SER A 20 -16.88 -4.91 2.85
N ALA A 21 -17.54 -3.75 2.93
CA ALA A 21 -18.14 -3.08 1.77
C ALA A 21 -17.13 -2.83 0.62
N ALA A 22 -15.83 -3.00 0.90
CA ALA A 22 -14.71 -2.87 -0.04
C ALA A 22 -14.07 -4.21 -0.50
N GLY A 23 -14.59 -5.38 -0.12
CA GLY A 23 -14.16 -6.68 -0.67
C GLY A 23 -12.76 -7.16 -0.28
N TYR A 24 -12.07 -6.51 0.67
CA TYR A 24 -10.79 -6.95 1.23
C TYR A 24 -10.97 -7.68 2.57
N TYR A 25 -10.05 -8.59 2.90
CA TYR A 25 -10.08 -9.38 4.14
C TYR A 25 -8.94 -9.05 5.11
N ALA A 26 -7.87 -8.38 4.65
CA ALA A 26 -6.75 -7.97 5.50
C ALA A 26 -6.15 -6.63 5.05
N VAL A 27 -5.46 -5.96 5.99
CA VAL A 27 -4.73 -4.72 5.77
C VAL A 27 -3.26 -4.94 6.13
N LEU A 28 -2.37 -4.68 5.18
CA LEU A 28 -0.93 -4.71 5.39
C LEU A 28 -0.46 -3.33 5.86
N SER A 29 0.37 -3.32 6.89
CA SER A 29 1.04 -2.13 7.45
C SER A 29 2.46 -2.48 7.88
N VAL A 30 3.27 -1.45 8.10
CA VAL A 30 4.64 -1.55 8.64
C VAL A 30 4.74 -0.71 9.93
N THR A 31 5.77 -0.96 10.73
CA THR A 31 5.94 -0.28 12.03
C THR A 31 6.76 1.01 11.95
N ASN A 32 7.42 1.26 10.82
CA ASN A 32 8.34 2.39 10.64
C ASN A 32 7.76 3.54 9.81
N GLY A 33 6.50 3.48 9.38
CA GLY A 33 5.81 4.62 8.79
C GLY A 33 5.45 5.68 9.84
N GLN A 34 5.35 6.93 9.41
CA GLN A 34 5.17 8.05 10.35
C GLN A 34 3.74 8.19 10.89
N SER A 35 3.67 8.76 12.08
CA SER A 35 2.40 8.94 12.80
C SER A 35 1.60 10.17 12.37
N TRP A 36 2.24 11.20 11.83
CA TRP A 36 1.61 12.46 11.38
C TRP A 36 1.18 12.42 9.90
N GLY A 37 0.52 13.49 9.46
CA GLY A 37 -0.20 13.55 8.19
C GLY A 37 -1.60 12.92 8.27
N SER A 38 -2.33 12.98 7.16
CA SER A 38 -3.70 12.47 7.06
C SER A 38 -3.77 11.30 6.09
N TRP A 39 -4.56 10.27 6.44
CA TRP A 39 -4.87 9.18 5.52
C TRP A 39 -5.77 9.70 4.40
N GLY A 40 -5.36 9.45 3.15
CA GLY A 40 -6.13 9.76 1.95
C GLY A 40 -7.36 8.87 1.76
N SER A 41 -8.02 8.98 0.60
CA SER A 41 -9.05 8.01 0.22
C SER A 41 -8.44 6.64 -0.10
N GLN A 42 -9.18 5.57 0.22
CA GLN A 42 -8.80 4.23 -0.23
C GLN A 42 -9.05 4.12 -1.74
N ALA A 43 -8.11 3.52 -2.47
CA ALA A 43 -8.26 3.21 -3.88
C ALA A 43 -8.04 1.72 -4.13
N PHE A 44 -8.89 1.12 -4.97
CA PHE A 44 -8.89 -0.31 -5.23
C PHE A 44 -8.79 -0.61 -6.73
N CYS A 45 -8.07 -1.68 -7.05
CA CYS A 45 -8.06 -2.29 -8.37
C CYS A 45 -9.51 -2.63 -8.79
N PRO A 46 -9.86 -2.53 -10.09
CA PRO A 46 -11.16 -3.00 -10.57
C PRO A 46 -11.39 -4.48 -10.27
N THR A 47 -12.64 -4.90 -10.20
CA THR A 47 -13.00 -6.30 -9.90
C THR A 47 -12.26 -7.29 -10.81
N GLY A 48 -11.58 -8.25 -10.17
CA GLY A 48 -10.77 -9.28 -10.83
C GLY A 48 -9.37 -8.83 -11.25
N PHE A 49 -8.97 -7.58 -10.97
CA PHE A 49 -7.60 -7.09 -11.16
C PHE A 49 -6.86 -7.05 -9.81
N TYR A 50 -5.54 -7.23 -9.87
CA TYR A 50 -4.68 -7.21 -8.69
C TYR A 50 -3.40 -6.46 -8.98
N ALA A 51 -2.78 -5.88 -7.96
CA ALA A 51 -1.54 -5.14 -8.11
C ALA A 51 -0.40 -6.09 -8.49
N THR A 52 0.06 -5.96 -9.73
CA THR A 52 1.18 -6.75 -10.28
C THR A 52 2.42 -5.92 -10.49
N GLY A 53 2.30 -4.59 -10.40
CA GLY A 53 3.43 -3.67 -10.42
C GLY A 53 3.11 -2.36 -9.71
N PHE A 54 4.12 -1.49 -9.65
CA PHE A 54 3.99 -0.15 -9.08
C PHE A 54 4.94 0.86 -9.76
N SER A 55 4.65 2.13 -9.56
CA SER A 55 5.52 3.28 -9.82
C SER A 55 5.52 4.20 -8.60
N LEU A 56 6.60 4.95 -8.42
CA LEU A 56 6.75 5.95 -7.36
C LEU A 56 6.71 7.33 -7.95
N LYS A 57 6.17 8.31 -7.22
CA LYS A 57 6.30 9.73 -7.57
C LYS A 57 7.40 10.33 -6.72
N VAL A 58 8.47 10.78 -7.37
CA VAL A 58 9.69 11.24 -6.69
C VAL A 58 10.17 12.53 -7.33
N GLU A 59 10.63 13.46 -6.51
CA GLU A 59 11.30 14.66 -7.01
C GLU A 59 12.80 14.36 -7.07
N HIS A 60 13.36 14.38 -8.28
CA HIS A 60 14.80 14.24 -8.45
C HIS A 60 15.45 15.60 -8.25
N GLY A 61 16.59 15.64 -7.54
CA GLY A 61 17.22 16.90 -7.16
C GLY A 61 17.51 17.81 -8.35
N GLN A 62 17.04 19.05 -8.24
CA GLN A 62 17.19 20.13 -9.24
C GLN A 62 18.31 21.12 -8.84
N GLY A 63 19.02 20.90 -7.71
CA GLY A 63 20.02 21.83 -7.19
C GLY A 63 19.75 22.21 -5.73
N GLY A 64 19.89 23.49 -5.36
CA GLY A 64 19.94 23.97 -3.97
C GLY A 64 18.62 24.02 -3.18
N GLY A 65 17.72 23.04 -3.35
CA GLY A 65 16.52 22.84 -2.55
C GLY A 65 16.53 21.47 -1.88
N ASP A 66 15.65 21.24 -0.90
CA ASP A 66 15.55 19.96 -0.21
C ASP A 66 15.02 18.88 -1.19
N ASP A 67 15.92 18.00 -1.62
CA ASP A 67 15.71 16.94 -2.63
C ASP A 67 14.85 15.73 -2.15
N THR A 68 13.87 15.90 -1.25
CA THR A 68 13.87 15.07 -0.02
C THR A 68 12.77 14.03 0.25
N ALA A 69 11.82 13.67 -0.64
CA ALA A 69 10.87 12.61 -0.26
C ALA A 69 10.11 11.88 -1.39
N LEU A 70 9.62 10.68 -1.05
CA LEU A 70 8.57 9.99 -1.81
C LEU A 70 7.27 10.80 -1.72
N ASN A 71 6.69 11.15 -2.86
CA ASN A 71 5.46 11.95 -2.95
C ASN A 71 4.21 11.10 -3.24
N GLY A 72 4.38 9.91 -3.81
CA GLY A 72 3.24 9.10 -4.22
C GLY A 72 3.60 7.67 -4.56
N ILE A 73 2.60 6.79 -4.45
CA ILE A 73 2.69 5.39 -4.86
C ILE A 73 1.50 5.09 -5.75
N ARG A 74 1.77 4.54 -6.93
CA ARG A 74 0.75 4.09 -7.88
C ARG A 74 0.84 2.58 -8.03
N LEU A 75 -0.28 1.90 -7.89
CA LEU A 75 -0.38 0.47 -8.19
C LEU A 75 -0.81 0.27 -9.64
N HIS A 76 -0.18 -0.67 -10.31
CA HIS A 76 -0.56 -1.14 -11.63
C HIS A 76 -1.27 -2.48 -11.48
N CYS A 77 -2.58 -2.45 -11.67
CA CYS A 77 -3.45 -3.59 -11.50
C CYS A 77 -3.63 -4.33 -12.83
N SER A 78 -3.31 -5.62 -12.89
CA SER A 78 -3.55 -6.46 -14.07
C SER A 78 -4.31 -7.74 -13.72
N ARG A 79 -4.85 -8.40 -14.75
CA ARG A 79 -5.39 -9.75 -14.65
C ARG A 79 -4.27 -10.76 -14.91
N PRO A 80 -4.32 -11.97 -14.30
CA PRO A 80 -3.43 -13.06 -14.68
C PRO A 80 -3.46 -13.29 -16.20
N GLY A 81 -2.29 -13.34 -16.84
CA GLY A 81 -2.16 -13.60 -18.27
C GLY A 81 -2.50 -12.42 -19.20
N ASN A 82 -2.65 -11.21 -18.67
CA ASN A 82 -2.89 -10.01 -19.49
C ASN A 82 -1.73 -9.01 -19.37
N ASN A 83 -1.33 -8.42 -20.51
CA ASN A 83 -0.30 -7.38 -20.62
C ASN A 83 -0.85 -5.96 -20.42
N TYR A 84 -2.12 -5.83 -20.12
CA TYR A 84 -2.81 -4.57 -19.91
C TYR A 84 -3.16 -4.35 -18.43
N TRP A 85 -2.99 -3.12 -17.96
CA TRP A 85 -3.20 -2.76 -16.57
C TRP A 85 -4.07 -1.50 -16.38
N ARG A 86 -4.47 -1.30 -15.13
CA ARG A 86 -5.24 -0.16 -14.61
C ARG A 86 -4.45 0.47 -13.49
N ASP A 87 -4.29 1.78 -13.53
CA ASP A 87 -3.60 2.51 -12.48
C ASP A 87 -4.58 2.86 -11.37
N VAL A 88 -4.17 2.65 -10.12
CA VAL A 88 -4.90 3.10 -8.93
C VAL A 88 -3.95 3.76 -7.95
N GLU A 89 -4.44 4.80 -7.30
CA GLU A 89 -3.65 5.73 -6.52
C GLU A 89 -4.53 6.32 -5.41
N SER A 90 -3.98 6.42 -4.20
CA SER A 90 -4.55 7.17 -3.07
C SER A 90 -4.02 8.62 -3.13
N THR A 91 -4.20 9.44 -2.10
CA THR A 91 -3.60 10.79 -2.05
C THR A 91 -2.09 10.77 -2.35
N SER A 92 -1.64 11.66 -3.23
CA SER A 92 -0.23 11.89 -3.55
C SER A 92 0.11 13.38 -3.48
N GLY A 93 1.39 13.68 -3.28
CA GLY A 93 1.93 15.03 -3.36
C GLY A 93 1.90 15.60 -4.77
N PRO A 94 1.82 16.94 -4.91
CA PRO A 94 1.76 17.58 -6.22
C PRO A 94 3.09 17.50 -6.97
N TRP A 95 4.21 17.35 -6.25
CA TRP A 95 5.57 17.43 -6.78
C TRP A 95 6.15 16.08 -7.22
N GLY A 96 7.23 16.16 -8.00
CA GLY A 96 7.94 15.01 -8.55
C GLY A 96 7.32 14.39 -9.80
N GLU A 97 8.06 13.44 -10.39
CA GLU A 97 7.69 12.70 -11.58
C GLU A 97 7.47 11.21 -11.24
N TRP A 98 6.64 10.54 -12.03
CA TRP A 98 6.44 9.10 -11.88
C TRP A 98 7.62 8.33 -12.47
N THR A 99 8.20 7.44 -11.66
CA THR A 99 9.27 6.55 -12.08
C THR A 99 8.78 5.53 -13.11
N GLN A 100 9.73 4.91 -13.81
CA GLN A 100 9.45 3.73 -14.63
C GLN A 100 8.70 2.67 -13.82
N THR A 101 7.69 2.07 -14.43
CA THR A 101 6.91 0.99 -13.83
C THR A 101 7.74 -0.26 -13.59
N GLN A 102 7.58 -0.86 -12.41
CA GLN A 102 8.17 -2.14 -12.03
C GLN A 102 7.07 -3.18 -11.88
N PHE A 103 7.12 -4.25 -12.65
CA PHE A 103 6.21 -5.40 -12.54
C PHE A 103 6.90 -6.59 -11.89
N CYS A 104 6.12 -7.38 -11.16
CA CYS A 104 6.53 -8.71 -10.76
C CYS A 104 6.80 -9.56 -12.02
N PRO A 105 7.98 -10.20 -12.16
CA PRO A 105 8.24 -11.09 -13.28
C PRO A 105 7.22 -12.22 -13.40
N SER A 106 6.70 -12.67 -12.25
CA SER A 106 5.55 -13.55 -12.16
C SER A 106 4.74 -13.26 -10.90
N GLY A 107 3.43 -13.47 -10.99
CA GLY A 107 2.52 -13.28 -9.87
C GLY A 107 2.15 -11.81 -9.61
N SER A 108 1.93 -11.48 -8.34
CA SER A 108 1.45 -10.16 -7.88
C SER A 108 2.19 -9.71 -6.63
N LEU A 109 2.05 -8.43 -6.27
CA LEU A 109 2.55 -7.90 -5.01
C LEU A 109 1.81 -8.57 -3.83
N LYS A 110 2.56 -8.93 -2.77
CA LYS A 110 2.01 -9.65 -1.60
C LYS A 110 2.45 -9.11 -0.25
N SER A 111 3.51 -8.33 -0.17
CA SER A 111 4.06 -7.73 1.06
C SER A 111 4.98 -6.58 0.68
N PHE A 112 5.19 -5.64 1.60
CA PHE A 112 6.02 -4.47 1.39
C PHE A 112 6.88 -4.17 2.61
N ASP A 113 7.92 -3.38 2.41
CA ASP A 113 8.78 -2.80 3.44
C ASP A 113 9.11 -1.37 3.00
N LEU A 114 9.08 -0.44 3.95
CA LEU A 114 9.23 0.98 3.71
C LEU A 114 10.62 1.43 4.15
N ARG A 115 11.25 2.30 3.35
CA ARG A 115 12.51 2.94 3.70
C ARG A 115 12.23 4.31 4.27
N VAL A 116 12.68 4.56 5.48
CA VAL A 116 12.39 5.80 6.21
C VAL A 116 13.68 6.26 6.88
N GLU A 117 13.95 7.56 6.81
CA GLU A 117 15.05 8.14 7.58
C GLU A 117 14.63 8.25 9.04
N ARG A 118 15.52 7.85 9.95
CA ARG A 118 15.26 7.93 11.39
C ARG A 118 15.62 9.32 11.91
N LYS A 119 14.88 9.82 12.89
CA LYS A 119 15.21 11.04 13.62
C LYS A 119 16.55 10.86 14.36
N LEU A 120 17.58 11.61 13.94
CA LEU A 120 18.88 11.72 14.62
C LEU A 120 19.20 13.19 14.93
N GLY A 121 18.28 13.93 15.57
CA GLY A 121 18.53 15.31 16.03
C GLY A 121 17.30 16.23 15.99
N ASP A 122 17.55 17.54 15.98
CA ASP A 122 16.54 18.63 15.96
C ASP A 122 16.19 19.13 14.54
N GLY A 123 16.40 18.32 13.50
CA GLY A 123 16.08 18.66 12.10
C GLY A 123 14.73 18.10 11.65
N ASP A 124 14.14 18.68 10.59
CA ASP A 124 12.88 18.20 10.00
C ASP A 124 13.00 16.77 9.51
N ASP A 125 12.00 15.99 9.87
CA ASP A 125 12.13 14.58 10.12
C ASP A 125 11.35 13.75 9.08
N THR A 126 12.04 12.80 8.46
CA THR A 126 11.56 11.39 8.38
C THR A 126 10.36 11.04 7.48
N ALA A 127 10.23 11.63 6.30
CA ALA A 127 9.32 11.11 5.27
C ALA A 127 9.71 9.70 4.79
N ALA A 128 8.77 9.00 4.14
CA ALA A 128 9.11 7.79 3.40
C ALA A 128 10.01 8.15 2.22
N ASN A 129 11.11 7.44 2.08
CA ASN A 129 12.11 7.68 1.03
C ASN A 129 12.02 6.66 -0.09
N ASN A 130 11.62 5.43 0.22
CA ASN A 130 11.49 4.36 -0.77
C ASN A 130 10.57 3.26 -0.27
N ILE A 131 10.22 2.32 -1.14
CA ILE A 131 9.43 1.14 -0.83
C ILE A 131 9.97 -0.05 -1.63
N LYS A 132 9.93 -1.25 -1.06
CA LYS A 132 10.19 -2.49 -1.78
C LYS A 132 9.03 -3.47 -1.56
N PHE A 133 8.79 -4.31 -2.55
CA PHE A 133 7.72 -5.30 -2.51
C PHE A 133 8.26 -6.71 -2.71
N LYS A 134 7.59 -7.68 -2.07
CA LYS A 134 7.68 -9.09 -2.43
C LYS A 134 6.61 -9.42 -3.46
N CYS A 135 7.00 -10.19 -4.46
CA CYS A 135 6.12 -10.81 -5.43
C CYS A 135 5.74 -12.23 -4.99
N SER A 136 4.51 -12.66 -5.31
CA SER A 136 4.08 -14.04 -5.10
C SER A 136 4.87 -15.04 -5.94
N GLY A 137 5.50 -14.59 -7.03
CA GLY A 137 6.47 -15.35 -7.82
C GLY A 137 7.88 -15.45 -7.23
N GLY A 138 8.12 -14.92 -6.02
CA GLY A 138 9.39 -15.02 -5.31
C GLY A 138 10.38 -13.87 -5.56
N ALA A 139 10.16 -13.04 -6.58
CA ALA A 139 10.98 -11.85 -6.83
C ALA A 139 10.79 -10.78 -5.76
N MET A 140 11.80 -9.93 -5.58
CA MET A 140 11.73 -8.70 -4.81
C MET A 140 11.95 -7.51 -5.73
N LEU A 141 11.10 -6.49 -5.62
CA LEU A 141 11.20 -5.24 -6.38
C LEU A 141 11.59 -4.12 -5.42
N VAL A 142 12.74 -3.51 -5.61
CA VAL A 142 13.16 -2.30 -4.89
C VAL A 142 12.76 -1.09 -5.72
N GLY A 143 12.00 -0.17 -5.12
CA GLY A 143 11.52 1.03 -5.77
C GLY A 143 12.64 1.98 -6.21
N TYR A 144 12.35 2.76 -7.25
CA TYR A 144 13.23 3.84 -7.72
C TYR A 144 13.07 5.14 -6.89
N GLY A 145 12.89 4.99 -5.57
CA GLY A 145 12.91 6.09 -4.61
C GLY A 145 14.33 6.44 -4.14
N MET A 146 14.42 7.24 -3.08
CA MET A 146 15.68 7.71 -2.54
C MET A 146 16.47 6.59 -1.85
N SER A 147 17.77 6.85 -1.68
CA SER A 147 18.72 5.92 -1.06
C SER A 147 19.05 6.25 0.40
N TRP A 148 18.39 7.24 0.99
CA TRP A 148 18.58 7.66 2.38
C TRP A 148 17.65 6.92 3.34
N GLY A 149 18.02 6.93 4.62
CA GLY A 149 17.35 6.17 5.68
C GLY A 149 17.56 4.67 5.63
N ASP A 150 16.83 3.97 6.48
CA ASP A 150 16.93 2.52 6.65
C ASP A 150 15.62 1.83 6.23
N TRP A 151 15.75 0.59 5.76
CA TRP A 151 14.59 -0.28 5.64
C TRP A 151 14.11 -0.67 7.04
N GLY A 152 12.80 -0.76 7.21
CA GLY A 152 12.20 -1.21 8.46
C GLY A 152 12.11 -2.73 8.49
N GLY A 153 10.88 -3.21 8.65
CA GLY A 153 10.55 -4.63 8.58
C GLY A 153 9.47 -4.87 7.54
N TRP A 154 9.46 -6.08 7.00
CA TRP A 154 8.39 -6.51 6.10
C TRP A 154 7.03 -6.49 6.81
N SER A 155 6.01 -6.01 6.09
CA SER A 155 4.62 -6.28 6.45
C SER A 155 4.36 -7.78 6.48
N THR A 156 3.24 -8.16 7.10
CA THR A 156 2.64 -9.47 6.83
C THR A 156 2.39 -9.67 5.33
N GLU A 157 2.14 -10.91 4.93
CA GLU A 157 1.85 -11.22 3.54
C GLU A 157 0.33 -11.37 3.33
N CYS A 158 -0.17 -11.05 2.14
CA CYS A 158 -1.46 -11.56 1.71
C CYS A 158 -1.34 -13.10 1.52
N PHE A 159 -1.64 -13.86 2.58
CA PHE A 159 -1.49 -15.32 2.59
C PHE A 159 -2.44 -16.01 1.60
N VAL A 160 -3.64 -15.45 1.42
CA VAL A 160 -4.65 -15.87 0.45
C VAL A 160 -4.92 -14.71 -0.51
N GLY A 161 -4.89 -14.93 -1.81
CA GLY A 161 -5.13 -13.83 -2.76
C GLY A 161 -3.96 -12.82 -2.84
N ARG A 162 -4.26 -11.53 -3.03
CA ARG A 162 -3.30 -10.54 -3.57
C ARG A 162 -3.57 -9.12 -3.10
N ILE A 163 -2.57 -8.25 -3.16
CA ILE A 163 -2.77 -6.81 -2.96
C ILE A 163 -3.71 -6.28 -4.06
N CYS A 164 -4.78 -5.61 -3.65
CA CYS A 164 -5.83 -5.08 -4.51
C CYS A 164 -6.19 -3.62 -4.23
N GLY A 165 -5.56 -3.00 -3.23
CA GLY A 165 -5.85 -1.62 -2.90
C GLY A 165 -4.73 -0.97 -2.11
N ILE A 166 -4.80 0.35 -2.05
CA ILE A 166 -3.83 1.23 -1.40
C ILE A 166 -4.55 2.33 -0.63
N GLN A 167 -3.97 2.74 0.48
CA GLN A 167 -4.21 4.04 1.08
C GLN A 167 -2.89 4.59 1.60
N THR A 168 -2.62 5.83 1.27
CA THR A 168 -1.41 6.57 1.65
C THR A 168 -1.73 7.58 2.75
N LYS A 169 -0.75 7.85 3.59
CA LYS A 169 -0.77 8.91 4.59
C LYS A 169 0.16 10.01 4.12
N VAL A 170 -0.40 11.20 3.94
CA VAL A 170 0.30 12.33 3.35
C VAL A 170 0.13 13.54 4.26
N GLU A 171 1.22 14.26 4.49
CA GLU A 171 1.19 15.56 5.14
C GLU A 171 0.80 16.64 4.13
N GLN A 172 -0.25 17.40 4.42
CA GLN A 172 -0.70 18.48 3.54
C GLN A 172 0.22 19.70 3.69
N PRO A 173 0.37 20.54 2.65
CA PRO A 173 1.17 21.76 2.75
C PRO A 173 0.69 22.63 3.93
N GLN A 174 1.59 22.95 4.87
CA GLN A 174 1.27 23.78 6.04
C GLN A 174 1.43 25.30 5.78
N GLY A 175 1.69 25.72 4.53
CA GLY A 175 1.83 27.12 4.15
C GLY A 175 3.18 27.40 3.48
N ARG A 176 3.91 28.42 3.93
CA ARG A 176 5.25 28.71 3.43
C ARG A 176 6.27 27.86 4.17
N GLY A 177 6.71 26.76 3.58
CA GLY A 177 7.93 26.07 4.03
C GLY A 177 7.93 24.56 3.96
N ASP A 178 6.78 23.88 4.00
CA ASP A 178 6.78 22.41 4.13
C ASP A 178 6.12 21.73 2.94
N ASP A 179 6.90 20.86 2.30
CA ASP A 179 6.51 20.06 1.16
C ASP A 179 5.57 18.92 1.55
N THR A 180 4.64 18.60 0.66
CA THR A 180 3.71 17.48 0.85
C THR A 180 4.47 16.16 0.77
N ALA A 181 4.68 15.48 1.90
CA ALA A 181 5.43 14.22 1.93
C ALA A 181 4.54 12.99 2.17
N LEU A 182 4.88 11.86 1.53
CA LEU A 182 4.30 10.56 1.88
C LEU A 182 4.98 10.04 3.14
N ASN A 183 4.17 9.82 4.16
CA ASN A 183 4.62 9.49 5.51
C ASN A 183 4.40 8.02 5.85
N ASP A 184 3.34 7.41 5.31
CA ASP A 184 3.04 6.00 5.51
C ASP A 184 2.13 5.47 4.38
N VAL A 185 2.00 4.15 4.29
CA VAL A 185 1.11 3.47 3.35
C VAL A 185 0.58 2.18 3.95
N ARG A 186 -0.69 1.88 3.66
CA ARG A 186 -1.28 0.57 3.89
C ARG A 186 -1.85 -0.01 2.61
N PHE A 187 -1.75 -1.33 2.49
CA PHE A 187 -2.27 -2.08 1.35
C PHE A 187 -3.39 -3.01 1.79
N PHE A 188 -4.30 -3.32 0.88
CA PHE A 188 -5.45 -4.17 1.16
C PHE A 188 -5.34 -5.50 0.42
N CYS A 189 -5.56 -6.61 1.14
CA CYS A 189 -5.57 -7.95 0.56
C CYS A 189 -6.99 -8.36 0.17
N CYS A 190 -7.20 -8.73 -1.09
CA CYS A 190 -8.44 -9.31 -1.60
C CYS A 190 -8.28 -10.79 -1.92
N SER A 191 -9.40 -11.52 -1.90
CA SER A 191 -9.52 -12.94 -2.28
C SER A 191 -9.52 -13.13 -3.80
#